data_AF-A0A7X3I8T4-F1
#
_entry.id   AF-A0A7X3I8T4-F1
#
_cell.length_a   1.000
_cell.length_b   1.000
_cell.length_c   1.000
_cell.angle_alpha   90.00
_cell.angle_beta   90.00
_cell.angle_gamma   90.00
#
_symmetry.space_group_name_H-M   'P 1'
#
loop_
_entity.id
_entity.type
_entity.pdbx_description
1 polymer ?
#
loop_
_entity_poly.entity_id
_entity_poly.type
_entity_poly.pdbx_seq_one_letter_code
_entity_poly.pdbx_strand_id
1 'polypeptide(L)'
;MSRPSSEILLVPRGEAGHFLPAALGWMGAPITVTADPGAARHALCLPVLDFVRLGFPEANGRLDLLTAGDVENLRTGRAALLLDLSNEGPGLHAPTFEALHRNLDGLGIPRGRVVLVSQNRLLRLDYERLYGEGLRFWTFEFFPLQVALWLDAEAGPRLFPEHPLDRIGYAPFARTTGPARFLCQNAALRWHRVLLYRWFQLNGLDRDGLISFHGIGTDNPKAGGINVFHRPPEIEAAFGPMLADIETWIPRQAQRIDADQGTDMVLTLDTQAYGECDLTVISETDFFEPGVERITEKSLKAAAIGLPFVTVGAPRAVARLSELGFHTFEGLIDHAYDPIADPIERLPQVFRAIARAWADCKADRPAWHRRAREQAEANVAHARSGLLRQLDRVMVAPLVARLARFAETGAIVP
;
A
#
# COMPACT_ATOMS: atom_id res chain seq x y z
N MET A 1 -37.73 22.80 5.09
CA MET A 1 -37.23 22.36 3.77
C MET A 1 -35.72 22.27 3.88
N SER A 2 -35.16 21.08 4.07
CA SER A 2 -33.71 20.87 4.06
C SER A 2 -33.22 21.21 2.66
N ARG A 3 -32.20 22.07 2.53
CA ARG A 3 -31.49 22.22 1.25
C ARG A 3 -31.07 20.81 0.81
N PRO A 4 -31.24 20.43 -0.47
CA PRO A 4 -30.58 19.22 -0.96
C PRO A 4 -29.08 19.40 -0.68
N SER A 5 -28.44 18.41 -0.05
CA SER A 5 -26.98 18.39 0.04
C SER A 5 -26.46 18.60 -1.38
N SER A 6 -25.61 19.60 -1.59
CA SER A 6 -25.14 19.88 -2.95
C SER A 6 -24.46 18.63 -3.51
N GLU A 7 -24.91 18.21 -4.69
CA GLU A 7 -24.40 17.05 -5.40
C GLU A 7 -22.87 17.12 -5.55
N ILE A 8 -22.17 16.03 -5.22
CA ILE A 8 -20.72 15.94 -5.36
C ILE A 8 -20.40 15.63 -6.82
N LEU A 9 -19.91 16.62 -7.56
CA LEU A 9 -19.52 16.44 -8.97
C LEU A 9 -18.03 16.17 -9.09
N LEU A 10 -17.68 15.00 -9.65
CA LEU A 10 -16.31 14.64 -10.04
C LEU A 10 -16.18 14.74 -11.56
N VAL A 11 -15.14 15.44 -12.01
CA VAL A 11 -14.91 15.75 -13.42
C VAL A 11 -13.54 15.20 -13.83
N PRO A 12 -13.48 13.94 -14.27
CA PRO A 12 -12.22 13.33 -14.72
C PRO A 12 -11.71 13.96 -16.01
N ARG A 13 -10.39 14.11 -16.13
CA ARG A 13 -9.70 14.45 -17.39
C ARG A 13 -8.65 13.39 -17.73
N GLY A 14 -8.53 13.08 -19.02
CA GLY A 14 -7.69 11.98 -19.51
C GLY A 14 -8.43 10.64 -19.55
N GLU A 15 -7.90 9.70 -20.32
CA GLU A 15 -8.63 8.50 -20.77
C GLU A 15 -8.64 7.33 -19.77
N ALA A 16 -7.70 7.29 -18.81
CA ALA A 16 -7.59 6.17 -17.88
C ALA A 16 -6.92 6.58 -16.55
N GLY A 17 -7.03 5.71 -15.54
CA GLY A 17 -6.32 5.84 -14.27
C GLY A 17 -7.05 6.57 -13.15
N HIS A 18 -8.37 6.73 -13.26
CA HIS A 18 -9.20 7.44 -12.28
C HIS A 18 -9.58 6.55 -11.10
N PHE A 19 -8.61 6.28 -10.22
CA PHE A 19 -8.74 5.38 -9.08
C PHE A 19 -9.78 5.87 -8.06
N LEU A 20 -9.70 7.15 -7.68
CA LEU A 20 -10.58 7.70 -6.67
C LEU A 20 -12.06 7.73 -7.10
N PRO A 21 -12.43 8.23 -8.31
CA PRO A 21 -13.81 8.13 -8.78
C PRO A 21 -14.33 6.69 -8.85
N ALA A 22 -13.51 5.74 -9.32
CA ALA A 22 -13.89 4.33 -9.37
C ALA A 22 -14.17 3.76 -7.97
N ALA A 23 -13.27 4.01 -7.02
CA ALA A 23 -13.40 3.57 -5.64
C ALA A 23 -14.67 4.13 -4.95
N LEU A 24 -14.94 5.42 -5.13
CA LEU A 24 -16.15 6.05 -4.60
C LEU A 24 -17.43 5.46 -5.24
N GLY A 25 -17.38 5.11 -6.52
CA GLY A 25 -18.45 4.40 -7.20
C GLY A 25 -18.70 3.00 -6.62
N TRP A 26 -17.64 2.21 -6.37
CA TRP A 26 -17.77 0.88 -5.75
C TRP A 26 -18.37 0.93 -4.34
N MET A 27 -18.05 1.99 -3.59
CA MET A 27 -18.61 2.26 -2.27
C MET A 27 -20.05 2.78 -2.29
N GLY A 28 -20.62 3.04 -3.47
CA GLY A 28 -21.95 3.64 -3.59
C GLY A 28 -22.04 5.04 -2.99
N ALA A 29 -20.92 5.79 -2.98
CA ALA A 29 -20.90 7.14 -2.47
C ALA A 29 -21.82 8.06 -3.32
N PRO A 30 -22.45 9.10 -2.73
CA PRO A 30 -23.36 10.00 -3.44
C PRO A 30 -22.60 10.99 -4.33
N ILE A 31 -21.95 10.46 -5.37
CA ILE A 31 -21.15 11.20 -6.34
C ILE A 31 -21.75 11.09 -7.74
N THR A 32 -21.55 12.13 -8.53
CA THR A 32 -21.87 12.13 -9.96
C THR A 32 -20.60 12.39 -10.75
N VAL A 33 -20.25 11.45 -11.63
CA VAL A 33 -19.11 11.57 -12.54
C VAL A 33 -19.62 12.14 -13.86
N THR A 34 -19.14 13.32 -14.25
CA THR A 34 -19.59 14.02 -15.47
C THR A 34 -18.44 14.68 -16.21
N ALA A 35 -18.55 14.80 -17.53
CA ALA A 35 -17.62 15.60 -18.33
C ALA A 35 -17.94 17.10 -18.26
N ASP A 36 -19.22 17.44 -18.07
CA ASP A 36 -19.73 18.81 -18.04
C ASP A 36 -20.46 19.08 -16.70
N PRO A 37 -19.83 19.83 -15.78
CA PRO A 37 -20.42 20.18 -14.49
C PRO A 37 -21.37 21.41 -14.56
N GLY A 38 -21.63 21.97 -15.75
CA GLY A 38 -22.56 23.09 -15.93
C GLY A 38 -22.11 24.34 -15.16
N ALA A 39 -22.95 24.83 -14.24
CA ALA A 39 -22.70 25.99 -13.36
C ALA A 39 -22.30 25.60 -11.92
N ALA A 40 -22.31 24.31 -11.57
CA ALA A 40 -22.03 23.85 -10.21
C ALA A 40 -20.54 23.88 -9.85
N ARG A 41 -20.26 23.85 -8.55
CA ARG A 41 -18.91 23.58 -8.03
C ARG A 41 -18.58 22.11 -8.23
N HIS A 42 -17.34 21.81 -8.57
CA HIS A 42 -16.93 20.46 -8.93
C HIS A 42 -15.45 20.22 -8.63
N ALA A 43 -15.09 18.95 -8.44
CA ALA A 43 -13.70 18.53 -8.30
C ALA A 43 -13.20 18.00 -9.65
N LEU A 44 -12.14 18.61 -10.19
CA LEU A 44 -11.43 18.14 -11.37
C LEU A 44 -10.48 17.01 -10.94
N CYS A 45 -10.60 15.83 -11.53
CA CYS A 45 -9.77 14.68 -11.17
C CYS A 45 -8.74 14.41 -12.28
N LEU A 46 -7.45 14.56 -11.94
CA LEU A 46 -6.34 14.19 -12.81
C LEU A 46 -5.66 12.92 -12.29
N PRO A 47 -5.51 11.88 -13.11
CA PRO A 47 -4.95 10.62 -12.66
C PRO A 47 -3.42 10.69 -12.62
N VAL A 48 -2.83 10.60 -11.44
CA VAL A 48 -1.38 10.58 -11.23
C VAL A 48 -0.95 9.13 -11.03
N LEU A 49 -0.80 8.42 -12.16
CA LEU A 49 -0.42 7.01 -12.16
C LEU A 49 0.98 6.74 -11.60
N ASP A 50 1.88 7.71 -11.74
CA ASP A 50 3.27 7.68 -11.29
C ASP A 50 3.63 9.10 -10.85
N PHE A 51 4.15 9.22 -9.63
CA PHE A 51 4.48 10.49 -9.01
C PHE A 51 5.50 11.33 -9.81
N VAL A 52 6.47 10.69 -10.46
CA VAL A 52 7.52 11.41 -11.21
C VAL A 52 6.92 12.16 -12.40
N ARG A 53 5.75 11.72 -12.91
CA ARG A 53 5.04 12.41 -14.00
C ARG A 53 4.61 13.83 -13.63
N LEU A 54 4.42 14.13 -12.35
CA LEU A 54 4.15 15.51 -11.91
C LEU A 54 5.35 16.44 -12.14
N GLY A 55 6.56 15.88 -12.22
CA GLY A 55 7.79 16.60 -12.49
C GLY A 55 8.13 16.77 -13.97
N PHE A 56 7.43 16.08 -14.89
CA PHE A 56 7.76 16.10 -16.32
C PHE A 56 7.33 17.41 -16.99
N PRO A 57 8.28 18.20 -17.55
CA PRO A 57 7.96 19.44 -18.25
C PRO A 57 7.08 19.22 -19.49
N GLU A 58 7.28 18.12 -20.22
CA GLU A 58 6.62 17.83 -21.50
C GLU A 58 5.12 17.57 -21.32
N ALA A 59 4.73 17.05 -20.16
CA ALA A 59 3.34 16.81 -19.77
C ALA A 59 2.80 17.91 -18.84
N ASN A 60 3.56 18.99 -18.62
CA ASN A 60 3.23 20.05 -17.66
C ASN A 60 2.75 19.52 -16.29
N GLY A 61 3.35 18.44 -15.79
CA GLY A 61 2.92 17.78 -14.57
C GLY A 61 1.48 17.24 -14.60
N ARG A 62 1.01 16.76 -15.76
CA ARG A 62 -0.38 16.35 -16.07
C ARG A 62 -1.40 17.47 -16.17
N LEU A 63 -0.98 18.73 -15.98
CA LEU A 63 -1.87 19.90 -16.11
C LEU A 63 -2.22 20.21 -17.56
N ASP A 64 -1.55 19.58 -18.53
CA ASP A 64 -1.89 19.58 -19.96
C ASP A 64 -3.28 19.00 -20.25
N LEU A 65 -3.80 18.14 -19.35
CA LEU A 65 -5.15 17.58 -19.43
C LEU A 65 -6.27 18.58 -19.11
N LEU A 66 -5.92 19.76 -18.57
CA LEU A 66 -6.89 20.79 -18.23
C LEU A 66 -7.29 21.59 -19.48
N THR A 67 -8.59 21.81 -19.64
CA THR A 67 -9.10 22.76 -20.63
C THR A 67 -8.94 24.20 -20.14
N ALA A 68 -9.05 25.17 -21.05
CA ALA A 68 -9.04 26.59 -20.66
C ALA A 68 -10.16 26.94 -19.66
N GLY A 69 -11.33 26.30 -19.77
CA GLY A 69 -12.44 26.47 -18.82
C GLY A 69 -12.13 25.89 -17.44
N ASP A 70 -11.40 24.77 -17.37
CA ASP A 70 -10.98 24.16 -16.11
C ASP A 70 -10.03 25.10 -15.35
N VAL A 71 -9.05 25.68 -16.05
CA VAL A 71 -8.09 26.63 -15.46
C VAL A 71 -8.83 27.85 -14.89
N GLU A 72 -9.81 28.39 -15.61
CA GLU A 72 -10.59 29.54 -15.12
C GLU A 72 -11.46 29.17 -13.91
N ASN A 73 -12.09 27.99 -13.91
CA ASN A 73 -12.85 27.50 -12.76
C ASN A 73 -11.97 27.32 -11.51
N LEU A 74 -10.71 26.91 -11.68
CA LEU A 74 -9.75 26.81 -10.58
C LEU A 74 -9.35 28.18 -10.04
N ARG A 75 -9.04 29.13 -10.91
CA ARG A 75 -8.67 30.51 -10.54
C ARG A 75 -9.77 31.22 -9.76
N THR A 76 -11.01 31.08 -10.22
CA THR A 76 -12.20 31.67 -9.58
C THR A 76 -12.66 30.92 -8.33
N GLY A 77 -12.06 29.76 -8.04
CA GLY A 77 -12.40 28.94 -6.88
C GLY A 77 -13.71 28.17 -7.01
N ARG A 78 -14.23 28.07 -8.23
CA ARG A 78 -15.39 27.26 -8.58
C ARG A 78 -15.06 25.77 -8.64
N ALA A 79 -13.82 25.44 -8.99
CA ALA A 79 -13.30 24.09 -8.98
C ALA A 79 -12.20 23.88 -7.92
N ALA A 80 -12.02 22.62 -7.52
CA ALA A 80 -10.82 22.13 -6.85
C ALA A 80 -10.12 21.14 -7.77
N LEU A 81 -8.79 21.14 -7.79
CA LEU A 81 -8.00 20.18 -8.56
C LEU A 81 -7.57 19.03 -7.65
N LEU A 82 -8.02 17.81 -7.94
CA LEU A 82 -7.57 16.59 -7.29
C LEU A 82 -6.52 15.93 -8.19
N LEU A 83 -5.28 15.90 -7.71
CA LEU A 83 -4.21 15.09 -8.27
C LEU A 83 -4.30 13.71 -7.60
N ASP A 84 -4.86 12.73 -8.32
CA ASP A 84 -5.15 11.40 -7.80
C ASP A 84 -3.93 10.49 -7.89
N LEU A 85 -3.15 10.44 -6.81
CA LEU A 85 -2.06 9.49 -6.58
C LEU A 85 -2.49 8.44 -5.54
N SER A 86 -3.78 8.11 -5.45
CA SER A 86 -4.29 7.22 -4.40
C SER A 86 -3.87 5.75 -4.55
N ASN A 87 -3.29 5.38 -5.69
CA ASN A 87 -2.66 4.08 -5.94
C ASN A 87 -1.24 3.98 -5.35
N GLU A 88 -0.60 5.10 -5.03
CA GLU A 88 0.78 5.16 -4.55
C GLU A 88 0.95 6.11 -3.35
N GLY A 89 2.14 6.12 -2.78
CA GLY A 89 2.47 7.01 -1.68
C GLY A 89 3.98 7.12 -1.50
N PRO A 90 4.68 7.77 -2.43
CA PRO A 90 6.12 7.98 -2.30
C PRO A 90 6.43 8.97 -1.17
N GLY A 91 7.70 8.98 -0.76
CA GLY A 91 8.24 10.05 0.06
C GLY A 91 8.29 11.38 -0.71
N LEU A 92 8.66 12.45 0.01
CA LEU A 92 8.83 13.76 -0.62
C LEU A 92 9.97 13.74 -1.64
N HIS A 93 9.69 14.19 -2.86
CA HIS A 93 10.70 14.47 -3.88
C HIS A 93 10.65 15.94 -4.30
N ALA A 94 11.59 16.74 -3.80
CA ALA A 94 11.59 18.19 -4.00
C ALA A 94 11.53 18.64 -5.47
N PRO A 95 12.32 18.06 -6.40
CA PRO A 95 12.26 18.46 -7.82
C PRO A 95 10.88 18.29 -8.45
N THR A 96 10.15 17.23 -8.10
CA THR A 96 8.77 17.02 -8.59
C THR A 96 7.83 18.11 -8.08
N PHE A 97 7.88 18.45 -6.79
CA PHE A 97 7.02 19.50 -6.24
C PHE A 97 7.38 20.88 -6.79
N GLU A 98 8.67 21.19 -6.95
CA GLU A 98 9.11 22.44 -7.54
C GLU A 98 8.65 22.60 -8.99
N ALA A 99 8.71 21.52 -9.78
CA ALA A 99 8.14 21.50 -11.12
C ALA A 99 6.63 21.73 -11.10
N LEU A 100 5.90 21.01 -10.25
CA LEU A 100 4.45 21.21 -10.08
C LEU A 100 4.12 22.66 -9.69
N HIS A 101 4.87 23.26 -8.75
CA HIS A 101 4.69 24.66 -8.36
C HIS A 101 4.88 25.62 -9.54
N ARG A 102 5.96 25.47 -10.33
CA ARG A 102 6.19 26.30 -11.52
C ARG A 102 5.06 26.17 -12.53
N ASN A 103 4.58 24.94 -12.75
CA ASN A 103 3.50 24.67 -13.70
C ASN A 103 2.17 25.30 -13.25
N LEU A 104 1.86 25.22 -11.95
CA LEU A 104 0.69 25.89 -11.37
C LEU A 104 0.80 27.41 -11.46
N ASP A 105 1.97 27.97 -11.14
CA ASP A 105 2.22 29.41 -11.20
C ASP A 105 2.11 29.93 -12.65
N GLY A 106 2.65 29.19 -13.63
CA GLY A 106 2.54 29.51 -15.06
C GLY A 106 1.10 29.51 -15.58
N LEU A 107 0.24 28.67 -15.01
CA LEU A 107 -1.20 28.68 -15.27
C LEU A 107 -1.99 29.60 -14.32
N GLY A 108 -1.34 30.32 -13.41
CA GLY A 108 -1.99 31.18 -12.42
C GLY A 108 -2.98 30.44 -11.51
N ILE A 109 -2.82 29.12 -11.34
CA ILE A 109 -3.70 28.29 -10.49
C ILE A 109 -3.25 28.45 -9.03
N PRO A 110 -4.13 28.93 -8.11
CA PRO A 110 -3.75 29.05 -6.71
C PRO A 110 -3.47 27.67 -6.11
N ARG A 111 -2.29 27.49 -5.50
CA ARG A 111 -1.88 26.19 -4.91
C ARG A 111 -2.87 25.65 -3.88
N GLY A 112 -3.52 26.53 -3.11
CA GLY A 112 -4.57 26.17 -2.16
C GLY A 112 -5.87 25.62 -2.79
N ARG A 113 -5.97 25.61 -4.13
CA ARG A 113 -7.04 24.95 -4.90
C ARG A 113 -6.68 23.54 -5.34
N VAL A 114 -5.44 23.11 -5.08
CA VAL A 114 -4.92 21.82 -5.51
C VAL A 114 -4.79 20.91 -4.30
N VAL A 115 -5.34 19.71 -4.42
CA VAL A 115 -5.27 18.64 -3.46
C VAL A 115 -4.48 17.49 -4.08
N LEU A 116 -3.41 17.07 -3.41
CA LEU A 116 -2.75 15.81 -3.72
C LEU A 116 -3.39 14.71 -2.86
N VAL A 117 -3.97 13.70 -3.51
CA VAL A 117 -4.52 12.52 -2.85
C VAL A 117 -3.45 11.43 -2.87
N SER A 118 -3.01 10.95 -1.71
CA SER A 118 -1.89 9.99 -1.60
C SER A 118 -2.11 8.95 -0.50
N GLN A 119 -1.48 7.77 -0.61
CA GLN A 119 -1.45 6.80 0.48
C GLN A 119 -0.52 7.19 1.62
N ASN A 120 0.50 8.02 1.36
CA ASN A 120 1.52 8.35 2.36
C ASN A 120 1.04 9.47 3.30
N ARG A 121 0.88 9.12 4.58
CA ARG A 121 0.39 10.05 5.63
C ARG A 121 1.42 11.10 6.03
N LEU A 122 2.71 10.83 5.81
CA LEU A 122 3.80 11.74 6.16
C LEU A 122 4.05 12.79 5.08
N LEU A 123 3.61 12.54 3.83
CA LEU A 123 3.91 13.41 2.69
C LEU A 123 3.49 14.87 2.93
N ARG A 124 2.34 15.09 3.57
CA ARG A 124 1.87 16.42 3.96
C ARG A 124 2.85 17.10 4.91
N LEU A 125 3.27 16.40 5.97
CA LEU A 125 4.14 16.95 7.01
C LEU A 125 5.52 17.28 6.43
N ASP A 126 6.06 16.41 5.59
CA ASP A 126 7.36 16.66 4.94
C ASP A 126 7.27 17.80 3.93
N TYR A 127 6.17 17.89 3.16
CA TYR A 127 5.92 19.00 2.26
C TYR A 127 5.82 20.33 3.02
N GLU A 128 5.00 20.39 4.08
CA GLU A 128 4.80 21.61 4.88
C GLU A 128 6.09 22.03 5.59
N ARG A 129 6.92 21.08 6.02
CA ARG A 129 8.23 21.37 6.61
C ARG A 129 9.15 22.08 5.61
N LEU A 130 9.11 21.68 4.34
CA LEU A 130 10.01 22.22 3.31
C LEU A 130 9.46 23.50 2.65
N TYR A 131 8.16 23.56 2.38
CA TYR A 131 7.54 24.62 1.57
C TYR A 131 6.54 25.50 2.33
N GLY A 132 6.21 25.15 3.57
CA GLY A 132 5.11 25.79 4.31
C GLY A 132 3.73 25.41 3.77
N GLU A 133 2.74 26.27 3.99
CA GLU A 133 1.41 26.06 3.42
C GLU A 133 1.38 26.35 1.92
N GLY A 134 0.70 25.50 1.15
CA GLY A 134 0.55 25.68 -0.29
C GLY A 134 -0.50 24.75 -0.87
N LEU A 135 -0.10 23.52 -1.17
CA LEU A 135 -1.00 22.44 -1.58
C LEU A 135 -1.82 21.93 -0.38
N ARG A 136 -2.94 21.27 -0.68
CA ARG A 136 -3.71 20.46 0.28
C ARG A 136 -3.41 18.98 0.06
N PHE A 137 -3.55 18.18 1.10
CA PHE A 137 -3.20 16.75 1.07
C PHE A 137 -4.31 15.95 1.71
N TRP A 138 -4.85 14.98 0.97
CA TRP A 138 -5.80 14.02 1.51
C TRP A 138 -5.22 12.62 1.44
N THR A 139 -5.43 11.83 2.49
CA THR A 139 -5.02 10.43 2.50
C THR A 139 -6.14 9.55 1.95
N PHE A 140 -5.82 8.72 0.96
CA PHE A 140 -6.72 7.68 0.45
C PHE A 140 -5.91 6.48 -0.05
N GLU A 141 -6.36 5.28 0.33
CA GLU A 141 -5.65 4.01 0.14
C GLU A 141 -6.42 3.12 -0.85
N PHE A 142 -6.17 3.31 -2.15
CA PHE A 142 -6.95 2.63 -3.20
C PHE A 142 -6.82 1.10 -3.15
N PHE A 143 -5.60 0.56 -3.20
CA PHE A 143 -5.41 -0.90 -3.21
C PHE A 143 -5.85 -1.57 -1.90
N PRO A 144 -5.59 -0.98 -0.72
CA PRO A 144 -6.21 -1.43 0.53
C PRO A 144 -7.73 -1.51 0.49
N LEU A 145 -8.41 -0.49 -0.05
CA LEU A 145 -9.86 -0.52 -0.21
C LEU A 145 -10.32 -1.58 -1.21
N GLN A 146 -9.63 -1.70 -2.35
CA GLN A 146 -9.95 -2.69 -3.37
C GLN A 146 -9.88 -4.11 -2.79
N VAL A 147 -8.84 -4.42 -2.00
CA VAL A 147 -8.69 -5.70 -1.30
C VAL A 147 -9.79 -5.90 -0.27
N ALA A 148 -10.16 -4.88 0.49
CA ALA A 148 -11.24 -4.99 1.46
C ALA A 148 -12.60 -5.28 0.79
N LEU A 149 -12.91 -4.59 -0.31
CA LEU A 149 -14.11 -4.85 -1.12
C LEU A 149 -14.10 -6.28 -1.65
N TRP A 150 -12.95 -6.79 -2.08
CA TRP A 150 -12.79 -8.15 -2.59
C TRP A 150 -12.95 -9.23 -1.52
N LEU A 151 -12.39 -9.02 -0.32
CA LEU A 151 -12.48 -9.94 0.81
C LEU A 151 -13.88 -9.95 1.46
N ASP A 152 -14.63 -8.86 1.36
CA ASP A 152 -15.97 -8.73 1.91
C ASP A 152 -16.94 -9.79 1.35
N ALA A 153 -17.79 -10.37 2.20
CA ALA A 153 -18.67 -11.48 1.82
C ALA A 153 -19.81 -11.11 0.88
N GLU A 154 -20.23 -9.84 0.87
CA GLU A 154 -21.32 -9.37 0.04
C GLU A 154 -20.79 -8.56 -1.15
N ALA A 155 -19.85 -7.64 -0.91
CA ALA A 155 -19.31 -6.78 -1.95
C ALA A 155 -18.41 -7.55 -2.92
N GLY A 156 -17.59 -8.50 -2.44
CA GLY A 156 -16.63 -9.23 -3.24
C GLY A 156 -17.25 -9.96 -4.43
N PRO A 157 -18.18 -10.91 -4.21
CA PRO A 157 -18.85 -11.64 -5.29
C PRO A 157 -19.64 -10.74 -6.25
N ARG A 158 -20.11 -9.58 -5.78
CA ARG A 158 -20.89 -8.61 -6.57
C ARG A 158 -20.00 -7.75 -7.46
N LEU A 159 -18.86 -7.30 -6.95
CA LEU A 159 -17.98 -6.33 -7.62
C LEU A 159 -16.86 -6.99 -8.43
N PHE A 160 -16.42 -8.19 -8.02
CA PHE A 160 -15.30 -8.91 -8.64
C PHE A 160 -15.67 -10.38 -8.95
N PRO A 161 -16.76 -10.64 -9.70
CA PRO A 161 -17.21 -12.01 -9.99
C PRO A 161 -16.16 -12.83 -10.77
N GLU A 162 -15.28 -12.18 -11.52
CA GLU A 162 -14.18 -12.78 -12.26
C GLU A 162 -12.95 -13.14 -11.40
N HIS A 163 -12.92 -12.67 -10.14
CA HIS A 163 -11.86 -12.97 -9.16
C HIS A 163 -12.44 -13.70 -7.93
N PRO A 164 -12.98 -14.92 -8.09
CA PRO A 164 -13.56 -15.65 -6.98
C PRO A 164 -12.49 -15.99 -5.93
N LEU A 165 -12.77 -15.65 -4.67
CA LEU A 165 -11.96 -16.06 -3.54
C LEU A 165 -12.40 -17.46 -3.08
N ASP A 166 -11.49 -18.44 -3.05
CA ASP A 166 -11.78 -19.73 -2.41
C ASP A 166 -11.90 -19.58 -0.89
N ARG A 167 -13.14 -19.55 -0.41
CA ARG A 167 -13.48 -19.42 1.01
C ARG A 167 -13.76 -20.76 1.68
N ILE A 168 -14.03 -21.80 0.90
CA ILE A 168 -14.56 -23.07 1.40
C ILE A 168 -13.41 -23.96 1.89
N GLY A 169 -12.23 -23.83 1.29
CA GLY A 169 -11.05 -24.64 1.66
C GLY A 169 -10.15 -24.04 2.76
N TYR A 170 -10.26 -22.74 3.05
CA TYR A 170 -9.33 -22.07 3.95
C TYR A 170 -9.83 -21.94 5.39
N ALA A 171 -9.02 -22.42 6.34
CA ALA A 171 -9.10 -22.07 7.75
C ALA A 171 -7.68 -21.86 8.32
N PRO A 172 -7.47 -20.86 9.20
CA PRO A 172 -6.18 -20.67 9.85
C PRO A 172 -5.70 -21.95 10.53
N PHE A 173 -4.44 -22.32 10.32
CA PHE A 173 -3.83 -23.52 10.89
C PHE A 173 -4.59 -24.83 10.59
N ALA A 174 -5.24 -24.93 9.43
CA ALA A 174 -5.91 -26.16 8.99
C ALA A 174 -4.93 -27.35 8.93
N ARG A 175 -3.66 -27.10 8.58
CA ARG A 175 -2.63 -28.14 8.58
C ARG A 175 -2.06 -28.36 9.98
N THR A 176 -2.46 -29.45 10.63
CA THR A 176 -1.97 -29.81 11.98
C THR A 176 -0.85 -30.84 11.99
N THR A 177 -0.58 -31.49 10.85
CA THR A 177 0.47 -32.50 10.69
C THR A 177 1.65 -31.99 9.86
N GLY A 178 2.74 -32.75 9.83
CA GLY A 178 3.97 -32.41 9.10
C GLY A 178 4.88 -31.39 9.81
N PRO A 179 6.05 -31.09 9.21
CA PRO A 179 7.01 -30.13 9.77
C PRO A 179 6.43 -28.72 9.73
N ALA A 180 6.73 -27.89 10.73
CA ALA A 180 6.35 -26.48 10.72
C ALA A 180 6.87 -25.78 9.44
N ARG A 181 6.14 -24.80 8.91
CA ARG A 181 6.60 -23.95 7.79
C ARG A 181 6.27 -22.47 8.01
N PHE A 182 7.05 -21.59 7.42
CA PHE A 182 6.68 -20.17 7.28
C PHE A 182 6.64 -19.76 5.81
N LEU A 183 5.84 -18.74 5.48
CA LEU A 183 5.73 -18.17 4.14
C LEU A 183 6.53 -16.87 4.06
N CYS A 184 7.24 -16.63 2.95
CA CYS A 184 7.81 -15.32 2.64
C CYS A 184 7.73 -15.05 1.12
N GLN A 185 6.72 -14.29 0.72
CA GLN A 185 6.59 -13.84 -0.67
C GLN A 185 7.53 -12.66 -0.92
N ASN A 186 8.76 -12.95 -1.36
CA ASN A 186 9.89 -12.02 -1.44
C ASN A 186 10.42 -11.85 -2.88
N ALA A 187 9.54 -12.08 -3.87
CA ALA A 187 9.89 -12.22 -5.29
C ALA A 187 10.65 -11.03 -5.92
N ALA A 188 10.16 -9.79 -5.76
CA ALA A 188 10.74 -8.63 -6.45
C ALA A 188 12.09 -8.21 -5.87
N LEU A 189 13.02 -7.75 -6.71
CA LEU A 189 14.38 -7.43 -6.27
C LEU A 189 14.44 -6.03 -5.62
N ARG A 190 14.78 -5.97 -4.33
CA ARG A 190 15.01 -4.77 -3.51
C ARG A 190 16.06 -5.07 -2.44
N TRP A 191 16.79 -4.07 -1.96
CA TRP A 191 17.92 -4.29 -1.03
C TRP A 191 17.53 -5.05 0.23
N HIS A 192 16.41 -4.69 0.87
CA HIS A 192 15.95 -5.36 2.09
C HIS A 192 15.56 -6.82 1.83
N ARG A 193 15.10 -7.15 0.62
CA ARG A 193 14.72 -8.51 0.19
C ARG A 193 15.93 -9.37 -0.11
N VAL A 194 16.98 -8.78 -0.68
CA VAL A 194 18.30 -9.43 -0.85
C VAL A 194 18.90 -9.74 0.52
N LEU A 195 18.90 -8.76 1.43
CA LEU A 195 19.40 -8.92 2.79
C LEU A 195 18.59 -9.97 3.58
N LEU A 196 17.26 -9.94 3.47
CA LEU A 196 16.36 -10.91 4.10
C LEU A 196 16.61 -12.33 3.57
N TYR A 197 16.70 -12.50 2.25
CA TYR A 197 16.99 -13.80 1.63
C TYR A 197 18.35 -14.33 2.09
N ARG A 198 19.39 -13.49 2.07
CA ARG A 198 20.73 -13.86 2.55
C ARG A 198 20.74 -14.21 4.03
N TRP A 199 20.00 -13.47 4.84
CA TRP A 199 19.83 -13.76 6.25
C TRP A 199 19.17 -15.13 6.48
N PHE A 200 18.14 -15.50 5.70
CA PHE A 200 17.56 -16.84 5.77
C PHE A 200 18.58 -17.94 5.48
N GLN A 201 19.40 -17.79 4.44
CA GLN A 201 20.44 -18.76 4.09
C GLN A 201 21.47 -18.92 5.22
N LEU A 202 21.96 -17.80 5.77
CA LEU A 202 22.96 -17.82 6.85
C LEU A 202 22.45 -18.47 8.14
N ASN A 203 21.13 -18.50 8.34
CA ASN A 203 20.49 -19.09 9.51
C ASN A 203 19.83 -20.46 9.21
N GLY A 204 20.02 -21.02 8.01
CA GLY A 204 19.46 -22.31 7.59
C GLY A 204 17.93 -22.34 7.50
N LEU A 205 17.29 -21.17 7.38
CA LEU A 205 15.83 -21.01 7.32
C LEU A 205 15.26 -21.19 5.91
N ASP A 206 16.12 -21.18 4.90
CA ASP A 206 15.79 -21.43 3.50
C ASP A 206 15.28 -22.86 3.24
N ARG A 207 15.57 -23.80 4.16
CA ARG A 207 15.07 -25.18 4.12
C ARG A 207 13.71 -25.37 4.78
N ASP A 208 13.38 -24.48 5.71
CA ASP A 208 12.17 -24.53 6.54
C ASP A 208 11.02 -23.72 5.94
N GLY A 209 11.34 -22.61 5.27
CA GLY A 209 10.39 -21.66 4.73
C GLY A 209 10.02 -21.91 3.27
N LEU A 210 8.77 -21.59 2.93
CA LEU A 210 8.38 -21.32 1.55
C LEU A 210 8.81 -19.88 1.24
N ILE A 211 9.97 -19.69 0.59
CA ILE A 211 10.51 -18.35 0.26
C ILE A 211 10.57 -18.15 -1.26
N SER A 212 9.94 -17.09 -1.77
CA SER A 212 10.05 -16.71 -3.19
C SER A 212 11.12 -15.65 -3.35
N PHE A 213 11.99 -15.79 -4.34
CA PHE A 213 13.04 -14.83 -4.62
C PHE A 213 13.48 -14.95 -6.08
N HIS A 214 13.27 -13.90 -6.88
CA HIS A 214 13.57 -13.98 -8.31
C HIS A 214 15.05 -13.80 -8.66
N GLY A 215 15.88 -13.35 -7.73
CA GLY A 215 17.31 -13.19 -7.95
C GLY A 215 17.66 -12.25 -9.10
N ILE A 216 18.73 -12.57 -9.84
CA ILE A 216 19.28 -11.75 -10.95
C ILE A 216 19.17 -12.44 -12.31
N GLY A 217 18.35 -13.49 -12.42
CA GLY A 217 18.11 -14.22 -13.66
C GLY A 217 17.38 -13.40 -14.72
N THR A 218 17.47 -13.82 -15.98
CA THR A 218 16.72 -13.23 -17.10
C THR A 218 15.21 -13.50 -16.98
N ASP A 219 14.82 -14.45 -16.14
CA ASP A 219 13.46 -14.83 -15.77
C ASP A 219 12.89 -13.99 -14.60
N ASN A 220 13.60 -12.93 -14.20
CA ASN A 220 13.12 -11.93 -13.25
C ASN A 220 12.49 -10.72 -13.97
N PRO A 221 11.19 -10.75 -14.32
CA PRO A 221 10.50 -9.60 -14.89
C PRO A 221 10.40 -8.41 -13.92
N LYS A 222 10.74 -8.60 -12.64
CA LYS A 222 10.71 -7.60 -11.56
C LYS A 222 12.12 -7.16 -11.12
N ALA A 223 13.14 -7.39 -11.95
CA ALA A 223 14.52 -6.95 -11.71
C ALA A 223 14.70 -5.42 -11.76
N GLY A 224 13.70 -4.70 -12.26
CA GLY A 224 13.77 -3.28 -12.64
C GLY A 224 13.88 -2.30 -11.48
N GLY A 225 15.02 -2.24 -10.79
CA GLY A 225 15.31 -1.04 -10.00
C GLY A 225 16.63 -1.00 -9.26
N ILE A 226 17.27 -2.14 -8.95
CA ILE A 226 18.56 -2.13 -8.24
C ILE A 226 19.62 -2.94 -8.97
N ASN A 227 20.84 -2.41 -8.99
CA ASN A 227 22.03 -3.14 -9.40
C ASN A 227 22.68 -3.74 -8.15
N VAL A 228 22.50 -5.04 -7.92
CA VAL A 228 23.04 -5.71 -6.71
C VAL A 228 24.57 -5.71 -6.63
N PHE A 229 25.25 -5.46 -7.76
CA PHE A 229 26.71 -5.33 -7.83
C PHE A 229 27.19 -3.90 -7.55
N HIS A 230 26.28 -2.93 -7.47
CA HIS A 230 26.57 -1.55 -7.12
C HIS A 230 25.72 -1.13 -5.92
N ARG A 231 26.27 -1.34 -4.73
CA ARG A 231 25.58 -1.12 -3.46
C ARG A 231 25.59 0.36 -3.10
N PRO A 232 24.46 0.92 -2.61
CA PRO A 232 24.46 2.22 -1.98
C PRO A 232 25.45 2.25 -0.79
N PRO A 233 26.17 3.37 -0.57
CA PRO A 233 27.19 3.48 0.49
C PRO A 233 26.66 3.11 1.88
N GLU A 234 25.43 3.50 2.20
CA GLU A 234 24.77 3.22 3.48
C GLU A 234 24.49 1.73 3.67
N ILE A 235 24.14 1.01 2.61
CA ILE A 235 23.92 -0.45 2.65
C ILE A 235 25.26 -1.18 2.77
N GLU A 236 26.29 -0.73 2.04
CA GLU A 236 27.62 -1.33 2.13
C GLU A 236 28.22 -1.14 3.53
N ALA A 237 28.13 0.06 4.08
CA ALA A 237 28.64 0.36 5.41
C ALA A 237 27.96 -0.47 6.51
N ALA A 238 26.64 -0.68 6.41
CA ALA A 238 25.88 -1.39 7.43
C ALA A 238 25.89 -2.93 7.26
N PHE A 239 25.86 -3.42 6.02
CA PHE A 239 25.57 -4.82 5.72
C PHE A 239 26.58 -5.48 4.75
N GLY A 240 27.70 -4.82 4.43
CA GLY A 240 28.75 -5.33 3.56
C GLY A 240 29.16 -6.79 3.85
N PRO A 241 29.40 -7.20 5.12
CA PRO A 241 29.74 -8.58 5.45
C PRO A 241 28.67 -9.60 5.08
N MET A 242 27.38 -9.26 5.22
CA MET A 242 26.30 -10.17 4.81
C MET A 242 26.26 -10.35 3.29
N LEU A 243 26.58 -9.28 2.57
CA LEU A 243 26.56 -9.21 1.12
C LEU A 243 27.86 -9.69 0.45
N ALA A 244 28.88 -10.08 1.23
CA ALA A 244 30.13 -10.61 0.68
C ALA A 244 29.86 -11.75 -0.33
N ASP A 245 30.62 -11.73 -1.43
CA ASP A 245 30.56 -12.71 -2.51
C ASP A 245 29.14 -12.92 -3.09
N ILE A 246 28.35 -11.86 -3.24
CA ILE A 246 26.95 -11.91 -3.70
C ILE A 246 26.75 -12.74 -4.96
N GLU A 247 27.68 -12.67 -5.89
CA GLU A 247 27.71 -13.43 -7.15
C GLU A 247 27.74 -14.96 -6.97
N THR A 248 28.16 -15.44 -5.79
CA THR A 248 28.29 -16.87 -5.48
C THR A 248 27.01 -17.49 -4.94
N TRP A 249 26.13 -16.70 -4.32
CA TRP A 249 24.96 -17.21 -3.61
C TRP A 249 23.62 -16.63 -4.09
N ILE A 250 23.62 -15.50 -4.80
CA ILE A 250 22.38 -14.93 -5.32
C ILE A 250 21.80 -15.84 -6.42
N PRO A 251 20.50 -16.23 -6.35
CA PRO A 251 19.90 -17.07 -7.37
C PRO A 251 19.97 -16.45 -8.76
N ARG A 252 20.30 -17.28 -9.75
CA ARG A 252 20.27 -16.93 -11.20
C ARG A 252 18.99 -17.38 -11.90
N GLN A 253 18.10 -18.03 -11.16
CA GLN A 253 16.78 -18.45 -11.59
C GLN A 253 15.80 -18.09 -10.48
N ALA A 254 14.58 -17.76 -10.88
CA ALA A 254 13.54 -17.35 -9.97
C ALA A 254 13.04 -18.52 -9.13
N GLN A 255 13.10 -18.36 -7.80
CA GLN A 255 12.41 -19.22 -6.86
C GLN A 255 10.99 -18.69 -6.69
N ARG A 256 10.01 -19.43 -7.19
CA ARG A 256 8.59 -19.05 -7.17
C ARG A 256 7.85 -20.00 -6.22
N ILE A 257 6.94 -19.46 -5.43
CA ILE A 257 5.96 -20.23 -4.65
C ILE A 257 4.56 -20.07 -5.25
N ASP A 258 4.37 -18.98 -5.99
CA ASP A 258 3.08 -18.54 -6.46
C ASP A 258 2.48 -19.51 -7.50
N ALA A 259 1.18 -19.79 -7.38
CA ALA A 259 0.37 -20.29 -8.50
C ALA A 259 0.45 -19.32 -9.70
N ASP A 260 0.08 -19.74 -10.92
CA ASP A 260 0.08 -18.86 -12.09
C ASP A 260 -0.87 -17.66 -11.88
N GLN A 261 -0.33 -16.48 -11.50
CA GLN A 261 -1.10 -15.36 -10.93
C GLN A 261 -1.73 -14.42 -11.97
N GLY A 262 -1.65 -14.76 -13.27
CA GLY A 262 -2.11 -13.84 -14.33
C GLY A 262 -1.50 -12.44 -14.19
N THR A 263 -2.26 -11.41 -14.58
CA THR A 263 -1.81 -10.01 -14.53
C THR A 263 -2.32 -9.20 -13.33
N ASP A 264 -3.36 -9.68 -12.61
CA ASP A 264 -3.95 -8.96 -11.48
C ASP A 264 -3.51 -9.55 -10.12
N MET A 265 -2.31 -9.16 -9.70
CA MET A 265 -1.75 -9.60 -8.42
C MET A 265 -2.49 -9.02 -7.20
N VAL A 266 -3.26 -7.94 -7.35
CA VAL A 266 -3.98 -7.31 -6.23
C VAL A 266 -5.19 -8.15 -5.84
N LEU A 267 -5.89 -8.73 -6.81
CA LEU A 267 -7.06 -9.59 -6.58
C LEU A 267 -6.75 -11.10 -6.56
N THR A 268 -5.51 -11.45 -6.21
CA THR A 268 -5.06 -12.84 -6.09
C THR A 268 -4.58 -13.13 -4.66
N LEU A 269 -5.01 -14.27 -4.09
CA LEU A 269 -4.58 -14.76 -2.77
C LEU A 269 -4.38 -16.27 -2.84
N ASP A 270 -3.16 -16.72 -2.56
CA ASP A 270 -2.80 -18.14 -2.56
C ASP A 270 -3.18 -18.81 -1.24
N THR A 271 -4.48 -19.07 -1.06
CA THR A 271 -5.01 -19.67 0.17
C THR A 271 -4.36 -21.02 0.49
N GLN A 272 -3.87 -21.74 -0.51
CA GLN A 272 -3.14 -23.00 -0.32
C GLN A 272 -1.77 -22.76 0.32
N ALA A 273 -0.92 -21.89 -0.25
CA ALA A 273 0.40 -21.60 0.30
C ALA A 273 0.31 -21.06 1.74
N TYR A 274 -0.66 -20.18 2.01
CA TYR A 274 -0.91 -19.72 3.38
C TYR A 274 -1.46 -20.83 4.28
N GLY A 275 -2.36 -21.70 3.80
CA GLY A 275 -2.90 -22.82 4.58
C GLY A 275 -1.85 -23.87 4.99
N GLU A 276 -0.73 -23.92 4.27
CA GLU A 276 0.43 -24.75 4.58
C GLU A 276 1.42 -24.11 5.57
N CYS A 277 1.19 -22.89 6.05
CA CYS A 277 2.15 -22.18 6.91
C CYS A 277 1.61 -21.89 8.30
N ASP A 278 2.53 -21.74 9.25
CA ASP A 278 2.26 -21.47 10.66
C ASP A 278 2.48 -20.00 11.04
N LEU A 279 3.25 -19.28 10.21
CA LEU A 279 3.44 -17.83 10.24
C LEU A 279 3.86 -17.30 8.87
N THR A 280 3.80 -16.00 8.67
CA THR A 280 4.24 -15.34 7.42
C THR A 280 5.20 -14.17 7.68
N VAL A 281 6.21 -14.03 6.83
CA VAL A 281 7.11 -12.88 6.79
C VAL A 281 6.72 -12.03 5.58
N ILE A 282 6.13 -10.87 5.86
CA ILE A 282 5.60 -9.97 4.85
C ILE A 282 6.72 -9.03 4.39
N SER A 283 7.16 -9.16 3.14
CA SER A 283 8.10 -8.20 2.55
C SER A 283 7.34 -7.10 1.81
N GLU A 284 7.32 -5.89 2.36
CA GLU A 284 6.76 -4.72 1.68
C GLU A 284 7.72 -4.19 0.60
N THR A 285 7.36 -3.13 -0.12
CA THR A 285 8.19 -2.57 -1.19
C THR A 285 9.14 -1.48 -0.68
N ASP A 286 8.71 -0.67 0.29
CA ASP A 286 9.29 0.64 0.61
C ASP A 286 10.15 0.64 1.89
N PHE A 287 10.76 -0.50 2.24
CA PHE A 287 11.49 -0.62 3.52
C PHE A 287 12.57 0.44 3.74
N PHE A 288 13.34 0.75 2.69
CA PHE A 288 14.43 1.74 2.72
C PHE A 288 13.98 3.14 2.27
N GLU A 289 12.71 3.31 1.91
CA GLU A 289 12.20 4.61 1.46
C GLU A 289 11.97 5.52 2.68
N PRO A 290 12.68 6.66 2.79
CA PRO A 290 12.48 7.58 3.91
C PRO A 290 11.13 8.30 3.80
N GLY A 291 10.56 8.68 4.94
CA GLY A 291 9.34 9.51 4.99
C GLY A 291 8.09 8.84 4.44
N VAL A 292 8.05 7.50 4.39
CA VAL A 292 6.86 6.73 3.98
C VAL A 292 6.24 6.05 5.19
N GLU A 293 4.95 6.30 5.41
CA GLU A 293 4.10 5.56 6.34
C GLU A 293 2.85 5.06 5.59
N ARG A 294 2.92 3.83 5.07
CA ARG A 294 1.82 3.16 4.36
C ARG A 294 1.94 1.63 4.45
N ILE A 295 0.84 0.94 4.18
CA ILE A 295 0.79 -0.51 3.94
C ILE A 295 0.26 -0.79 2.54
N THR A 296 0.50 -1.99 2.03
CA THR A 296 -0.02 -2.42 0.72
C THR A 296 -1.03 -3.56 0.85
N GLU A 297 -1.52 -4.05 -0.29
CA GLU A 297 -2.33 -5.27 -0.35
C GLU A 297 -1.67 -6.47 0.33
N LYS A 298 -0.33 -6.54 0.37
CA LYS A 298 0.41 -7.66 0.93
C LYS A 298 0.16 -7.80 2.43
N SER A 299 0.31 -6.70 3.16
CA SER A 299 0.07 -6.67 4.61
C SER A 299 -1.39 -6.99 4.93
N LEU A 300 -2.33 -6.44 4.18
CA LEU A 300 -3.75 -6.70 4.38
C LEU A 300 -4.13 -8.16 4.12
N LYS A 301 -3.65 -8.75 3.02
CA LYS A 301 -3.90 -10.16 2.69
C LYS A 301 -3.39 -11.10 3.77
N ALA A 302 -2.16 -10.88 4.24
CA ALA A 302 -1.57 -11.69 5.30
C ALA A 302 -2.35 -11.58 6.62
N ALA A 303 -2.74 -10.36 7.02
CA ALA A 303 -3.57 -10.17 8.20
C ALA A 303 -4.95 -10.80 8.03
N ALA A 304 -5.59 -10.58 6.88
CA ALA A 304 -6.93 -11.09 6.55
C ALA A 304 -7.04 -12.61 6.52
N ILE A 305 -5.94 -13.29 6.20
CA ILE A 305 -5.90 -14.75 6.23
C ILE A 305 -5.71 -15.30 7.65
N GLY A 306 -5.33 -14.47 8.62
CA GLY A 306 -5.24 -14.87 10.01
C GLY A 306 -4.01 -15.71 10.35
N LEU A 307 -2.88 -15.49 9.68
CA LEU A 307 -1.60 -16.05 10.15
C LEU A 307 -0.83 -15.04 10.99
N PRO A 308 -0.12 -15.47 12.06
CA PRO A 308 0.87 -14.66 12.73
C PRO A 308 1.90 -14.15 11.74
N PHE A 309 2.27 -12.87 11.84
CA PHE A 309 3.12 -12.23 10.83
C PHE A 309 4.24 -11.37 11.40
N VAL A 310 5.37 -11.35 10.70
CA VAL A 310 6.41 -10.32 10.89
C VAL A 310 6.50 -9.48 9.63
N THR A 311 6.34 -8.18 9.76
CA THR A 311 6.38 -7.23 8.63
C THR A 311 7.77 -6.65 8.45
N VAL A 312 8.37 -6.90 7.29
CA VAL A 312 9.58 -6.23 6.78
C VAL A 312 9.11 -5.08 5.89
N GLY A 313 8.76 -3.95 6.51
CA GLY A 313 8.23 -2.78 5.79
C GLY A 313 8.64 -1.43 6.35
N ALA A 314 7.91 -0.40 5.92
CA ALA A 314 8.00 0.96 6.43
C ALA A 314 7.69 1.02 7.93
N PRO A 315 8.18 2.03 8.67
CA PRO A 315 7.84 2.17 10.07
C PRO A 315 6.32 2.31 10.27
N ARG A 316 5.84 1.85 11.43
CA ARG A 316 4.44 1.85 11.85
C ARG A 316 3.50 0.99 10.99
N ALA A 317 4.01 0.17 10.08
CA ALA A 317 3.18 -0.70 9.23
C ALA A 317 2.32 -1.68 10.06
N VAL A 318 2.83 -2.22 11.17
CA VAL A 318 2.06 -3.08 12.08
C VAL A 318 1.00 -2.26 12.82
N ALA A 319 1.36 -1.07 13.32
CA ALA A 319 0.40 -0.14 13.91
C ALA A 319 -0.73 0.22 12.93
N ARG A 320 -0.44 0.42 11.63
CA ARG A 320 -1.45 0.65 10.59
C ARG A 320 -2.47 -0.49 10.51
N LEU A 321 -2.02 -1.75 10.55
CA LEU A 321 -2.93 -2.90 10.54
C LEU A 321 -3.82 -2.95 11.77
N SER A 322 -3.26 -2.63 12.95
CA SER A 322 -4.02 -2.53 14.21
C SER A 322 -5.09 -1.45 14.15
N GLU A 323 -4.79 -0.26 13.62
CA GLU A 323 -5.77 0.82 13.43
C GLU A 323 -6.91 0.44 12.47
N LEU A 324 -6.64 -0.46 11.52
CA LEU A 324 -7.65 -1.03 10.63
C LEU A 324 -8.46 -2.17 11.29
N GLY A 325 -8.21 -2.49 12.56
CA GLY A 325 -8.98 -3.45 13.35
C GLY A 325 -8.45 -4.88 13.33
N PHE A 326 -7.25 -5.10 12.77
CA PHE A 326 -6.62 -6.42 12.83
C PHE A 326 -5.87 -6.63 14.14
N HIS A 327 -5.95 -7.85 14.66
CA HIS A 327 -5.03 -8.36 15.66
C HIS A 327 -3.64 -8.55 15.04
N THR A 328 -2.63 -8.09 15.77
CA THR A 328 -1.22 -8.15 15.38
C THR A 328 -0.49 -9.28 16.10
N PHE A 329 -1.21 -10.23 16.71
CA PHE A 329 -0.61 -11.37 17.42
C PHE A 329 0.29 -10.94 18.59
N GLU A 330 -0.17 -9.93 19.34
CA GLU A 330 0.45 -9.49 20.59
C GLU A 330 0.64 -10.69 21.54
N GLY A 331 1.80 -10.74 22.18
CA GLY A 331 2.20 -11.86 23.04
C GLY A 331 2.71 -13.11 22.29
N LEU A 332 2.63 -13.16 20.95
CA LEU A 332 3.34 -14.18 20.14
C LEU A 332 4.49 -13.57 19.36
N ILE A 333 4.29 -12.37 18.80
CA ILE A 333 5.28 -11.69 17.98
C ILE A 333 5.68 -10.38 18.64
N ASP A 334 6.99 -10.17 18.74
CA ASP A 334 7.59 -8.93 19.24
C ASP A 334 7.70 -7.91 18.10
N HIS A 335 6.82 -6.92 18.12
CA HIS A 335 6.76 -5.83 17.14
C HIS A 335 7.51 -4.57 17.59
N ALA A 336 8.42 -4.64 18.57
CA ALA A 336 9.20 -3.48 19.02
C ALA A 336 10.04 -2.82 17.91
N TYR A 337 10.25 -3.50 16.78
CA TYR A 337 10.92 -2.95 15.60
C TYR A 337 10.04 -1.97 14.80
N ASP A 338 8.71 -2.06 14.89
CA ASP A 338 7.77 -1.31 14.04
C ASP A 338 7.92 0.22 14.13
N PRO A 339 8.11 0.85 15.31
CA PRO A 339 8.26 2.30 15.39
C PRO A 339 9.66 2.82 15.02
N ILE A 340 10.66 1.96 14.79
CA ILE A 340 12.04 2.38 14.50
C ILE A 340 12.07 3.03 13.11
N ALA A 341 12.41 4.32 13.02
CA ALA A 341 12.41 5.05 11.75
C ALA A 341 13.56 4.63 10.82
N ASP A 342 14.78 4.55 11.37
CA ASP A 342 15.98 4.22 10.61
C ASP A 342 15.94 2.76 10.13
N PRO A 343 15.93 2.50 8.81
CA PRO A 343 15.89 1.15 8.28
C PRO A 343 17.16 0.33 8.59
N ILE A 344 18.32 0.97 8.79
CA ILE A 344 19.57 0.31 9.18
C ILE A 344 19.46 -0.26 10.60
N GLU A 345 18.83 0.49 11.51
CA GLU A 345 18.55 0.04 12.88
C GLU A 345 17.36 -0.94 12.96
N ARG A 346 16.33 -0.74 12.12
CA ARG A 346 15.11 -1.55 12.10
C ARG A 346 15.37 -2.97 11.60
N LEU A 347 16.14 -3.15 10.53
CA LEU A 347 16.28 -4.47 9.87
C LEU A 347 16.85 -5.56 10.79
N PRO A 348 17.91 -5.33 11.59
CA PRO A 348 18.38 -6.31 12.57
C PRO A 348 17.34 -6.69 13.63
N GLN A 349 16.47 -5.75 14.02
CA GLN A 349 15.39 -6.03 14.98
C GLN A 349 14.27 -6.85 14.34
N VAL A 350 13.97 -6.62 13.06
CA VAL A 350 13.07 -7.47 12.27
C VAL A 350 13.62 -8.90 12.20
N PHE A 351 14.91 -9.08 11.92
CA PHE A 351 15.54 -10.42 11.92
C PHE A 351 15.39 -11.14 13.27
N ARG A 352 15.58 -10.41 14.39
CA ARG A 352 15.38 -10.97 15.73
C ARG A 352 13.92 -11.38 15.98
N ALA A 353 12.96 -10.57 15.54
CA ALA A 353 11.54 -10.90 15.63
C ALA A 353 11.20 -12.17 14.85
N ILE A 354 11.68 -12.29 13.60
CA ILE A 354 11.51 -13.51 12.78
C ILE A 354 12.12 -14.72 13.49
N ALA A 355 13.37 -14.63 13.94
CA ALA A 355 14.07 -15.74 14.58
C ALA A 355 13.35 -16.21 15.87
N ARG A 356 12.89 -15.28 16.70
CA ARG A 356 12.16 -15.60 17.94
C ARG A 356 10.82 -16.25 17.66
N ALA A 357 10.01 -15.65 16.79
CA ALA A 357 8.71 -16.19 16.42
C ALA A 357 8.85 -17.60 15.81
N TRP A 358 9.83 -17.79 14.93
CA TRP A 358 10.07 -19.09 14.31
C TRP A 358 10.57 -20.15 15.30
N ALA A 359 11.46 -19.78 16.22
CA ALA A 359 11.93 -20.69 17.26
C ALA A 359 10.80 -21.13 18.20
N ASP A 360 9.94 -20.21 18.65
CA ASP A 360 8.77 -20.52 19.48
C ASP A 360 7.79 -21.44 18.75
N CYS A 361 7.47 -21.11 17.50
CA CYS A 361 6.62 -21.94 16.65
C CYS A 361 7.16 -23.37 16.45
N LYS A 362 8.47 -23.53 16.25
CA LYS A 362 9.08 -24.86 16.08
C LYS A 362 9.16 -25.66 17.38
N ALA A 363 9.36 -24.99 18.51
CA ALA A 363 9.50 -25.63 19.81
C ALA A 363 8.20 -26.33 20.24
N ASP A 364 7.05 -25.66 20.10
CA ASP A 364 5.73 -26.23 20.40
C ASP A 364 4.67 -25.69 19.43
N ARG A 365 4.65 -26.26 18.22
CA ARG A 365 3.70 -25.90 17.16
C ARG A 365 2.24 -26.00 17.61
N PRO A 366 1.79 -27.06 18.32
CA PRO A 366 0.43 -27.10 18.87
C PRO A 366 0.13 -25.94 19.84
N ALA A 367 1.06 -25.57 20.73
CA ALA A 367 0.86 -24.43 21.63
C ALA A 367 0.83 -23.10 20.87
N TRP A 368 1.69 -22.93 19.87
CA TRP A 368 1.67 -21.77 18.96
C TRP A 368 0.29 -21.59 18.31
N HIS A 369 -0.26 -22.66 17.71
CA HIS A 369 -1.60 -22.64 17.12
C HIS A 369 -2.69 -22.30 18.14
N ARG A 370 -2.64 -22.86 19.36
CA ARG A 370 -3.63 -22.57 20.41
C ARG A 370 -3.60 -21.09 20.82
N ARG A 371 -2.40 -20.53 21.00
CA ARG A 371 -2.21 -19.11 21.38
C ARG A 371 -2.63 -18.15 20.27
N ALA A 372 -2.45 -18.52 19.01
CA ALA A 372 -2.77 -17.67 17.86
C ALA A 372 -4.24 -17.76 17.40
N ARG A 373 -4.93 -18.87 17.73
CA ARG A 373 -6.24 -19.25 17.16
C ARG A 373 -7.29 -18.13 17.21
N GLU A 374 -7.50 -17.57 18.38
CA GLU A 374 -8.55 -16.57 18.60
C GLU A 374 -8.30 -15.31 17.74
N GLN A 375 -7.08 -14.78 17.76
CA GLN A 375 -6.68 -13.63 16.97
C GLN A 375 -6.75 -13.91 15.46
N ALA A 376 -6.37 -15.11 15.04
CA ALA A 376 -6.44 -15.56 13.66
C ALA A 376 -7.90 -15.61 13.13
N GLU A 377 -8.80 -16.24 13.89
CA GLU A 377 -10.21 -16.35 13.52
C GLU A 377 -10.91 -15.00 13.53
N ALA A 378 -10.59 -14.14 14.51
CA ALA A 378 -11.08 -12.77 14.58
C ALA A 378 -10.63 -11.96 13.35
N ASN A 379 -9.38 -12.08 12.93
CA ASN A 379 -8.87 -11.41 11.73
C ASN A 379 -9.58 -11.86 10.44
N VAL A 380 -9.81 -13.17 10.28
CA VAL A 380 -10.55 -13.72 9.12
C VAL A 380 -12.00 -13.22 9.12
N ALA A 381 -12.67 -13.21 10.27
CA ALA A 381 -14.03 -12.69 10.39
C ALA A 381 -14.10 -11.19 10.09
N HIS A 382 -13.15 -10.42 10.61
CA HIS A 382 -13.02 -8.99 10.37
C HIS A 382 -12.80 -8.69 8.88
N ALA A 383 -11.89 -9.39 8.21
CA ALA A 383 -11.67 -9.22 6.77
C ALA A 383 -12.93 -9.45 5.93
N ARG A 384 -13.78 -10.40 6.33
CA ARG A 384 -15.00 -10.79 5.59
C ARG A 384 -16.19 -9.86 5.80
N SER A 385 -16.23 -9.08 6.89
CA SER A 385 -17.45 -8.37 7.30
C SER A 385 -17.24 -7.06 8.05
N GLY A 386 -16.04 -6.81 8.59
CA GLY A 386 -15.71 -5.65 9.42
C GLY A 386 -14.76 -4.66 8.76
N LEU A 387 -13.79 -5.13 7.98
CA LEU A 387 -12.73 -4.29 7.39
C LEU A 387 -13.30 -3.21 6.47
N LEU A 388 -14.23 -3.58 5.59
CA LEU A 388 -14.85 -2.63 4.66
C LEU A 388 -15.56 -1.49 5.40
N ARG A 389 -16.30 -1.82 6.46
CA ARG A 389 -16.96 -0.83 7.33
C ARG A 389 -15.95 0.05 8.06
N GLN A 390 -14.83 -0.53 8.52
CA GLN A 390 -13.78 0.24 9.18
C GLN A 390 -13.13 1.23 8.22
N LEU A 391 -12.79 0.80 7.00
CA LEU A 391 -12.25 1.68 5.95
C LEU A 391 -13.24 2.77 5.53
N ASP A 392 -14.53 2.43 5.43
CA ASP A 392 -15.56 3.44 5.18
C ASP A 392 -15.53 4.54 6.27
N ARG A 393 -15.54 4.13 7.53
CA ARG A 393 -15.52 5.04 8.68
C ARG A 393 -14.27 5.93 8.74
N VAL A 394 -13.07 5.36 8.53
CA VAL A 394 -11.81 6.08 8.77
C VAL A 394 -11.26 6.79 7.54
N MET A 395 -11.76 6.47 6.34
CA MET A 395 -11.19 6.97 5.08
C MET A 395 -12.24 7.47 4.10
N VAL A 396 -13.21 6.64 3.71
CA VAL A 396 -14.16 6.98 2.64
C VAL A 396 -15.15 8.06 3.09
N ALA A 397 -15.87 7.86 4.19
CA ALA A 397 -16.85 8.82 4.69
C ALA A 397 -16.24 10.19 5.03
N PRO A 398 -15.05 10.29 5.67
CA PRO A 398 -14.36 11.57 5.85
C PRO A 398 -14.03 12.26 4.53
N LEU A 399 -13.57 11.53 3.51
CA LEU A 399 -13.28 12.10 2.18
C LEU A 399 -14.57 12.61 1.51
N VAL A 400 -15.64 11.83 1.54
CA VAL A 400 -16.96 12.23 1.00
C VAL A 400 -17.47 13.48 1.71
N ALA A 401 -17.30 13.59 3.03
CA ALA A 401 -17.67 14.79 3.77
C ALA A 401 -16.85 16.03 3.35
N ARG A 402 -15.54 15.87 3.05
CA ARG A 402 -14.71 16.97 2.52
C ARG A 402 -15.18 17.40 1.12
N LEU A 403 -15.49 16.45 0.25
CA LEU A 403 -16.01 16.72 -1.08
C LEU A 403 -17.39 17.41 -1.03
N ALA A 404 -18.29 16.94 -0.16
CA ALA A 404 -19.59 17.56 0.07
C ALA A 404 -19.45 19.01 0.55
N ARG A 405 -18.59 19.24 1.55
CA ARG A 405 -18.31 20.59 2.05
C ARG A 405 -17.75 21.50 0.95
N PHE A 406 -16.87 20.98 0.09
CA PHE A 406 -16.38 21.75 -1.05
C PHE A 406 -17.51 22.09 -2.03
N ALA A 407 -18.41 21.15 -2.36
CA ALA A 407 -19.56 21.43 -3.21
C ALA A 407 -20.45 22.54 -2.61
N GLU A 408 -20.68 22.51 -1.30
CA GLU A 408 -21.54 23.46 -0.58
C GLU A 408 -20.92 24.85 -0.43
N THR A 409 -19.64 24.93 -0.07
CA THR A 409 -19.01 26.20 0.36
C THR A 409 -17.88 26.67 -0.54
N GLY A 410 -17.38 25.82 -1.44
CA GLY A 410 -16.16 26.06 -2.22
C GLY A 410 -14.88 26.06 -1.39
N ALA A 411 -14.93 25.62 -0.13
CA ALA A 411 -13.77 25.57 0.75
C ALA A 411 -13.14 24.17 0.73
N ILE A 412 -11.82 24.11 0.54
CA ILE A 412 -11.05 22.87 0.64
C ILE A 412 -10.57 22.74 2.08
N VAL A 413 -11.12 21.76 2.79
CA VAL A 413 -10.74 21.43 4.18
C VAL A 413 -9.50 20.54 4.17
N PRO A 414 -8.58 20.71 5.13
CA PRO A 414 -7.45 19.80 5.34
C PRO A 414 -7.84 18.33 5.56
#